data_AF-A0A0F8ZPJ7-F1
#
_entry.id   AF-A0A0F8ZPJ7-F1
#
_cell.length_a   1.000
_cell.length_b   1.000
_cell.length_c   1.000
_cell.angle_alpha   90.00
_cell.angle_beta   90.00
_cell.angle_gamma   90.00
#
_symmetry.space_group_name_H-M   'P 1'
#
loop_
_entity.id
_entity.type
_entity.pdbx_description
1 polymer ?
#
loop_
_entity_poly.entity_id
_entity_poly.type
_entity_poly.pdbx_seq_one_letter_code
_entity_poly.pdbx_strand_id
1 'polypeptide(L)'
;RYEKALIYMEKPLDYFKTHKNNYELGISYNLISSVKTKLEDFSGALDNVKKAYSVAKNINDIHSTAFSLRNFIRIYYNQEKYTESKVYFDELLKIKDKLENKQMNCDILRIVGLVYQKFNQDEKASTALNDALKIAKNNIFPRNCKI
;
A
#
# COMPACT_ATOMS: atom_id res chain seq x y z
N ARG A 1 -21.63 3.29 -2.97
CA ARG A 1 -20.80 4.46 -3.39
C ARG A 1 -19.34 4.11 -3.73
N TYR A 2 -18.86 2.87 -3.51
CA TYR A 2 -17.54 2.40 -3.99
C TYR A 2 -17.61 1.60 -5.30
N GLU A 3 -18.72 0.89 -5.57
CA GLU A 3 -18.89 0.12 -6.80
C GLU A 3 -18.87 1.02 -8.06
N LYS A 4 -19.50 2.21 -7.98
CA LYS A 4 -19.41 3.20 -9.05
C LYS A 4 -17.97 3.65 -9.31
N ALA A 5 -17.15 3.79 -8.26
CA ALA A 5 -15.76 4.17 -8.41
C ALA A 5 -14.94 3.07 -9.10
N LEU A 6 -15.21 1.79 -8.79
CA LEU A 6 -14.59 0.66 -9.48
C LEU A 6 -14.87 0.69 -10.98
N ILE A 7 -16.13 0.91 -11.39
CA ILE A 7 -16.49 1.00 -12.82
C ILE A 7 -15.69 2.10 -13.53
N TYR A 8 -15.56 3.28 -12.92
CA TYR A 8 -14.79 4.37 -13.50
C TYR A 8 -13.28 4.08 -13.55
N MET A 9 -12.73 3.36 -12.56
CA MET A 9 -11.32 2.97 -12.52
C MET A 9 -10.99 1.82 -13.49
N GLU A 10 -11.95 0.95 -13.78
CA GLU A 10 -11.77 -0.20 -14.69
C GLU A 10 -11.89 0.19 -16.16
N LYS A 11 -12.71 1.20 -16.48
CA LYS A 11 -12.94 1.67 -17.86
C LYS A 11 -11.66 1.98 -18.66
N PRO A 12 -10.65 2.70 -18.13
CA PRO A 12 -9.45 3.03 -18.90
C PRO A 12 -8.41 1.88 -18.96
N LEU A 13 -8.61 0.77 -18.24
CA LEU A 13 -7.60 -0.30 -18.17
C LEU A 13 -7.27 -0.90 -19.54
N ASP A 14 -8.28 -1.09 -20.39
CA ASP A 14 -8.07 -1.64 -21.74
C ASP A 14 -7.26 -0.69 -22.62
N TYR A 15 -7.57 0.61 -22.55
CA TYR A 15 -6.78 1.65 -23.21
C TYR A 15 -5.32 1.63 -22.75
N PHE A 16 -5.07 1.58 -21.44
CA PHE A 16 -3.71 1.53 -20.91
C PHE A 16 -2.96 0.26 -21.33
N LYS A 17 -3.63 -0.89 -21.39
CA LYS A 17 -3.03 -2.15 -21.89
C LYS A 17 -2.68 -2.07 -23.37
N THR A 18 -3.63 -1.66 -24.22
CA THR A 18 -3.45 -1.60 -25.68
C THR A 18 -2.36 -0.61 -26.08
N HIS A 19 -2.24 0.50 -25.35
CA HIS A 19 -1.23 1.53 -25.60
C HIS A 19 0.06 1.33 -24.81
N LYS A 20 0.21 0.19 -24.09
CA LYS A 20 1.37 -0.15 -23.26
C LYS A 20 1.73 0.94 -22.23
N ASN A 21 0.73 1.67 -21.74
CA ASN A 21 0.90 2.64 -20.67
C ASN A 21 0.96 1.92 -19.31
N ASN A 22 2.09 1.27 -19.07
CA ASN A 22 2.32 0.45 -17.89
C ASN A 22 2.31 1.27 -16.59
N TYR A 23 2.71 2.55 -16.63
CA TYR A 23 2.68 3.43 -15.47
C TYR A 23 1.24 3.65 -14.98
N GLU A 24 0.34 4.13 -15.85
CA GLU A 24 -1.07 4.34 -15.48
C GLU A 24 -1.81 3.04 -15.17
N LEU A 25 -1.42 1.94 -15.85
CA LEU A 25 -1.96 0.61 -15.59
C LEU A 25 -1.63 0.14 -14.17
N GLY A 26 -0.37 0.30 -13.73
CA GLY A 26 0.07 -0.05 -12.38
C GLY A 26 -0.65 0.76 -11.30
N ILE A 27 -0.79 2.07 -11.50
CA ILE A 27 -1.54 2.96 -10.60
C ILE A 27 -3.00 2.54 -10.50
N SER A 28 -3.65 2.32 -11.65
CA SER A 28 -5.06 1.94 -11.71
C SER A 28 -5.34 0.65 -10.95
N TYR A 29 -4.50 -0.38 -11.13
CA TYR A 29 -4.62 -1.62 -10.37
C TYR A 29 -4.45 -1.43 -8.86
N ASN A 30 -3.53 -0.56 -8.44
CA ASN A 30 -3.33 -0.21 -7.03
C ASN A 30 -4.53 0.50 -6.41
N LEU A 31 -5.18 1.39 -7.18
CA LEU A 31 -6.40 2.09 -6.76
C LEU A 31 -7.58 1.12 -6.65
N ILE A 32 -7.80 0.28 -7.66
CA ILE A 32 -8.84 -0.75 -7.66
C ILE A 32 -8.66 -1.69 -6.46
N SER A 33 -7.44 -2.17 -6.22
CA SER A 33 -7.14 -3.00 -5.05
C SER A 33 -7.50 -2.30 -3.73
N SER A 34 -7.17 -1.02 -3.59
CA SER A 34 -7.50 -0.24 -2.40
C SER A 34 -9.01 -0.09 -2.18
N VAL A 35 -9.79 0.07 -3.26
CA VAL A 35 -11.25 0.16 -3.19
C VAL A 35 -11.86 -1.20 -2.86
N LYS A 36 -11.39 -2.28 -3.51
CA LYS A 36 -11.83 -3.65 -3.22
C LYS A 36 -11.54 -4.08 -1.78
N THR A 37 -10.38 -3.68 -1.23
CA THR A 37 -10.05 -3.89 0.18
C THR A 37 -11.07 -3.23 1.13
N LYS A 38 -11.57 -2.04 0.78
CA LYS A 38 -12.61 -1.33 1.57
C LYS A 38 -13.99 -1.96 1.42
N LEU A 39 -14.22 -2.69 0.34
CA LEU A 39 -15.42 -3.47 0.09
C LEU A 39 -15.32 -4.89 0.65
N GLU A 40 -14.23 -5.23 1.33
CA GLU A 40 -13.94 -6.57 1.85
C GLU A 40 -13.86 -7.68 0.77
N ASP A 41 -13.80 -7.30 -0.52
CA ASP A 41 -13.40 -8.19 -1.63
C ASP A 41 -11.88 -8.38 -1.59
N PHE A 42 -11.41 -9.15 -0.61
CA PHE A 42 -9.98 -9.42 -0.42
C PHE A 42 -9.39 -10.23 -1.56
N SER A 43 -10.17 -11.12 -2.17
CA SER A 43 -9.74 -11.94 -3.31
C SER A 43 -9.41 -11.07 -4.53
N GLY A 44 -10.35 -10.22 -4.95
CA GLY A 44 -10.14 -9.29 -6.05
C GLY A 44 -9.14 -8.19 -5.71
N ALA A 45 -9.03 -7.80 -4.43
CA ALA A 45 -8.00 -6.86 -3.99
C ALA A 45 -6.60 -7.45 -4.16
N LEU A 46 -6.38 -8.72 -3.77
CA LEU A 46 -5.13 -9.45 -3.92
C LEU A 46 -4.74 -9.61 -5.40
N ASP A 47 -5.70 -9.95 -6.26
CA ASP A 47 -5.43 -10.09 -7.69
C ASP A 47 -4.99 -8.78 -8.34
N ASN A 48 -5.64 -7.67 -7.98
CA ASN A 48 -5.28 -6.36 -8.52
C ASN A 48 -3.94 -5.86 -7.97
N VAL A 49 -3.65 -6.03 -6.67
CA VAL A 49 -2.34 -5.61 -6.13
C VAL A 49 -1.19 -6.46 -6.69
N LYS A 50 -1.40 -7.75 -6.97
CA LYS A 50 -0.41 -8.58 -7.68
C LYS A 50 -0.10 -8.05 -9.08
N LYS A 51 -1.14 -7.69 -9.84
CA LYS A 51 -0.97 -7.07 -11.17
C LYS A 51 -0.23 -5.73 -11.05
N ALA A 52 -0.63 -4.87 -10.11
CA ALA A 52 0.01 -3.59 -9.87
C ALA A 52 1.50 -3.74 -9.53
N TYR A 53 1.82 -4.65 -8.60
CA TYR A 53 3.19 -4.92 -8.16
C TYR A 53 4.06 -5.43 -9.31
N SER A 54 3.56 -6.38 -10.10
CA SER A 54 4.29 -6.91 -11.26
C SER A 54 4.57 -5.83 -12.30
N VAL A 55 3.57 -5.00 -12.63
CA VAL A 55 3.73 -3.90 -13.58
C VAL A 55 4.72 -2.86 -13.05
N ALA A 56 4.59 -2.45 -11.79
CA ALA A 56 5.49 -1.48 -11.15
C ALA A 56 6.94 -1.95 -11.11
N LYS A 57 7.17 -3.24 -10.80
CA LYS A 57 8.50 -3.86 -10.86
C LYS A 57 9.08 -3.85 -12.27
N ASN A 58 8.29 -4.20 -13.28
CA ASN A 58 8.75 -4.26 -14.67
C ASN A 58 9.19 -2.88 -15.20
N ILE A 59 8.57 -1.79 -14.72
CA ILE A 59 8.93 -0.42 -15.09
C ILE A 59 9.89 0.26 -14.10
N ASN A 60 10.36 -0.46 -13.07
CA ASN A 60 11.20 0.06 -11.99
C ASN A 60 10.61 1.27 -11.24
N ASP A 61 9.29 1.36 -11.13
CA ASP A 61 8.61 2.39 -10.36
C ASP A 61 8.60 2.02 -8.86
N ILE A 62 9.52 2.62 -8.11
CA ILE A 62 9.68 2.40 -6.67
C ILE A 62 8.46 2.90 -5.86
N HIS A 63 7.79 3.95 -6.31
CA HIS A 63 6.62 4.51 -5.62
C HIS A 63 5.43 3.57 -5.77
N SER A 64 5.11 3.14 -6.99
CA SER A 64 4.03 2.17 -7.21
C SER A 64 4.34 0.83 -6.56
N THR A 65 5.61 0.39 -6.56
CA THR A 65 6.04 -0.84 -5.88
C THR A 65 5.76 -0.77 -4.38
N ALA A 66 6.19 0.30 -3.71
CA ALA A 66 5.93 0.46 -2.28
C ALA A 66 4.43 0.61 -1.97
N PHE A 67 3.65 1.23 -2.87
CA PHE A 67 2.21 1.33 -2.70
C PHE A 67 1.54 -0.05 -2.77
N SER A 68 1.97 -0.91 -3.70
CA SER A 68 1.50 -2.29 -3.81
C SER A 68 1.88 -3.13 -2.61
N LEU A 69 3.13 -3.07 -2.14
CA LEU A 69 3.57 -3.77 -0.93
C LEU A 69 2.76 -3.36 0.30
N ARG A 70 2.52 -2.06 0.48
CA ARG A 70 1.64 -1.55 1.55
C ARG A 70 0.21 -2.10 1.43
N ASN A 71 -0.31 -2.24 0.21
CA ASN A 71 -1.63 -2.80 -0.02
C ASN A 71 -1.69 -4.29 0.30
N PHE A 72 -0.68 -5.09 -0.06
CA PHE A 72 -0.59 -6.50 0.37
C PHE A 72 -0.71 -6.61 1.89
N ILE A 73 0.13 -5.86 2.61
CA ILE A 73 0.15 -5.82 4.08
C ILE A 73 -1.22 -5.46 4.62
N ARG A 74 -1.86 -4.40 4.10
CA ARG A 74 -3.18 -3.96 4.55
C ARG A 74 -4.26 -5.02 4.30
N ILE A 75 -4.25 -5.66 3.13
CA ILE A 75 -5.22 -6.69 2.77
C ILE A 75 -5.09 -7.91 3.69
N TYR A 76 -3.85 -8.33 3.98
CA TYR A 76 -3.61 -9.44 4.91
C TYR A 76 -3.91 -9.06 6.36
N TYR A 77 -3.57 -7.84 6.79
CA TYR A 77 -3.91 -7.33 8.12
C TYR A 77 -5.42 -7.31 8.34
N ASN A 78 -6.20 -6.85 7.37
CA ASN A 78 -7.67 -6.84 7.46
C ASN A 78 -8.29 -8.25 7.46
N GLN A 79 -7.59 -9.25 6.93
CA GLN A 79 -7.96 -10.66 7.01
C GLN A 79 -7.41 -11.35 8.27
N GLU A 80 -6.75 -10.62 9.16
CA GLU A 80 -6.05 -11.15 10.34
C GLU A 80 -4.93 -12.16 10.01
N LYS A 81 -4.46 -12.15 8.75
CA LYS A 81 -3.38 -12.97 8.20
C LYS A 81 -2.03 -12.30 8.41
N TYR A 82 -1.66 -12.08 9.66
CA TYR A 82 -0.49 -11.28 10.01
C TYR A 82 0.84 -11.92 9.56
N THR A 83 0.91 -13.25 9.51
CA THR A 83 2.11 -13.98 9.05
C THR A 83 2.37 -13.74 7.57
N GLU A 84 1.34 -13.81 6.75
CA GLU A 84 1.41 -13.55 5.31
C GLU A 84 1.74 -12.08 5.03
N SER A 85 1.21 -11.16 5.84
CA SER A 85 1.57 -9.74 5.77
C SER A 85 3.06 -9.50 5.98
N LYS A 86 3.69 -10.21 6.92
CA LYS A 86 5.09 -9.99 7.32
C LYS A 86 6.09 -10.28 6.20
N VAL A 87 5.75 -11.16 5.25
CA VAL A 87 6.61 -11.50 4.10
C VAL A 87 6.97 -10.28 3.25
N TYR A 88 6.13 -9.23 3.26
CA TYR A 88 6.34 -8.01 2.47
C TYR A 88 7.12 -6.91 3.19
N PHE A 89 7.48 -7.12 4.47
CA PHE A 89 8.02 -6.07 5.33
C PHE A 89 9.43 -5.66 4.93
N ASP A 90 10.31 -6.64 4.76
CA ASP A 90 11.72 -6.39 4.47
C ASP A 90 11.89 -5.64 3.15
N GLU A 91 11.09 -6.00 2.14
CA GLU A 91 11.09 -5.29 0.87
C GLU A 91 10.55 -3.86 1.02
N LEU A 92 9.43 -3.69 1.72
CA LEU A 92 8.82 -2.36 1.89
C LEU A 92 9.71 -1.41 2.68
N LEU A 93 10.37 -1.89 3.75
CA LEU A 93 11.29 -1.10 4.56
C LEU A 93 12.54 -0.71 3.77
N LYS A 94 13.10 -1.62 2.94
CA LYS A 94 14.21 -1.29 2.03
C LYS A 94 13.84 -0.22 1.00
N ILE A 95 12.59 -0.21 0.51
CA ILE A 95 12.13 0.81 -0.42
C ILE A 95 11.84 2.13 0.30
N LYS A 96 11.24 2.09 1.50
CA LYS A 96 10.96 3.27 2.33
C LYS A 96 12.18 4.17 2.48
N ASP A 97 13.36 3.60 2.74
CA ASP A 97 14.60 4.37 2.90
C ASP A 97 15.08 5.04 1.60
N LYS A 98 14.57 4.60 0.44
CA LYS A 98 14.81 5.20 -0.88
C LYS A 98 13.70 6.18 -1.29
N LEU A 99 12.60 6.25 -0.56
CA LEU A 99 11.49 7.16 -0.85
C LEU A 99 11.75 8.52 -0.19
N GLU A 100 11.83 9.57 -1.00
CA GLU A 100 11.82 10.97 -0.53
C GLU A 100 10.40 11.45 -0.12
N ASN A 101 9.42 10.55 -0.15
CA ASN A 101 8.03 10.84 0.19
C ASN A 101 7.75 10.60 1.68
N LYS A 102 7.86 11.66 2.47
CA LYS A 102 7.59 11.65 3.92
C LYS A 102 6.19 11.10 4.27
N GLN A 103 5.16 11.46 3.50
CA GLN A 103 3.80 10.99 3.75
C GLN A 103 3.69 9.47 3.57
N MET A 104 4.27 8.95 2.49
CA MET A 104 4.29 7.53 2.23
C MET A 104 5.09 6.77 3.29
N ASN A 105 6.21 7.33 3.74
CA ASN A 105 7.01 6.74 4.82
C ASN A 105 6.24 6.69 6.16
N CYS A 106 5.44 7.72 6.47
CA CYS A 106 4.53 7.71 7.63
C CYS A 106 3.52 6.57 7.53
N ASP A 107 2.86 6.40 6.37
CA ASP A 107 1.86 5.35 6.16
C ASP A 107 2.47 3.93 6.23
N ILE A 108 3.69 3.76 5.71
CA ILE A 108 4.46 2.51 5.79
C ILE A 108 4.78 2.17 7.25
N LEU A 109 5.34 3.12 7.99
CA LEU A 109 5.71 2.93 9.39
C LEU A 109 4.48 2.60 10.25
N ARG A 110 3.35 3.28 9.99
CA ARG A 110 2.10 3.02 10.70
C ARG A 110 1.62 1.59 10.49
N ILE A 111 1.53 1.11 9.25
CA ILE A 111 1.01 -0.24 8.98
C ILE A 111 1.95 -1.33 9.51
N VAL A 112 3.27 -1.12 9.42
CA VAL A 112 4.27 -2.03 9.99
C VAL A 112 4.17 -2.08 11.51
N GLY A 113 4.02 -0.92 12.16
CA GLY A 113 3.82 -0.81 13.60
C GLY A 113 2.57 -1.56 14.08
N LEU A 114 1.44 -1.39 13.39
CA LEU A 114 0.18 -2.10 13.72
C LEU A 114 0.33 -3.62 13.63
N VAL A 115 1.03 -4.14 12.61
CA VAL A 115 1.29 -5.58 12.51
C VAL A 115 2.25 -6.05 13.60
N TYR A 116 3.27 -5.27 13.97
CA TYR A 116 4.16 -5.63 15.08
C TYR A 116 3.41 -5.76 16.41
N GLN A 117 2.40 -4.92 16.67
CA GLN A 117 1.55 -5.06 17.85
C GLN A 117 0.81 -6.41 17.85
N LYS A 118 0.34 -6.88 16.68
CA LYS A 118 -0.31 -8.19 16.57
C LYS A 118 0.62 -9.37 16.84
N PHE A 119 1.93 -9.16 16.77
CA PHE A 119 2.95 -10.15 17.12
C PHE A 119 3.53 -9.96 18.54
N ASN A 120 2.93 -9.10 19.38
CA ASN A 120 3.47 -8.74 20.70
C ASN A 120 4.93 -8.21 20.64
N GLN A 121 5.32 -7.59 19.53
CA GLN A 121 6.63 -6.95 19.37
C GLN A 121 6.53 -5.47 19.75
N ASP A 122 6.18 -5.21 21.01
CA ASP A 122 5.78 -3.88 21.49
C ASP A 122 6.87 -2.83 21.31
N GLU A 123 8.14 -3.19 21.52
CA GLU A 123 9.26 -2.28 21.28
C GLU A 123 9.32 -1.83 19.82
N LYS A 124 9.28 -2.77 18.87
CA LYS A 124 9.33 -2.45 17.43
C LYS A 124 8.09 -1.70 16.96
N ALA A 125 6.92 -2.06 17.50
CA ALA A 125 5.69 -1.34 17.24
C ALA A 125 5.78 0.11 17.71
N SER A 126 6.22 0.31 18.95
CA SER A 126 6.40 1.64 19.55
C SER A 126 7.39 2.47 18.75
N THR A 127 8.55 1.92 18.38
CA THR A 127 9.53 2.62 17.53
C THR A 127 8.91 3.04 16.20
N ALA A 128 8.27 2.11 15.48
CA ALA A 128 7.68 2.39 14.17
C ALA A 128 6.57 3.45 14.25
N LEU A 129 5.67 3.34 15.23
CA LEU A 129 4.56 4.29 15.42
C LEU A 129 5.08 5.66 15.89
N ASN A 130 6.09 5.71 16.75
CA ASN A 130 6.71 6.97 17.18
C ASN A 130 7.44 7.68 16.04
N ASP A 131 8.10 6.95 15.14
CA ASP A 131 8.74 7.55 13.98
C ASP A 131 7.70 8.04 12.96
N ALA A 132 6.59 7.31 12.77
CA ALA A 132 5.45 7.80 12.00
C ALA A 132 4.87 9.11 12.60
N LEU A 133 4.71 9.16 13.93
CA LEU A 133 4.27 10.33 14.69
C LEU A 133 5.17 11.55 14.47
N LYS A 134 6.50 11.37 14.54
CA LYS A 134 7.46 12.45 14.31
C LYS A 134 7.34 13.02 12.91
N ILE A 135 7.20 12.15 11.90
CA ILE A 135 7.01 12.57 10.50
C ILE A 135 5.70 13.34 10.34
N ALA A 136 4.61 12.83 10.93
CA ALA A 136 3.29 13.47 10.86
C ALA A 136 3.29 14.86 11.50
N LYS A 137 3.97 15.03 12.64
CA LYS A 137 4.09 16.32 13.35
C LYS A 137 4.95 17.34 12.60
N ASN A 138 6.00 16.88 11.92
CA ASN A 138 6.92 17.76 11.20
C ASN A 138 6.45 18.11 9.78
N ASN A 139 5.37 17.50 9.29
CA ASN A 139 4.77 17.81 7.99
C ASN A 139 3.65 18.85 8.16
N ILE A 140 3.75 19.96 7.42
CA ILE A 140 2.81 21.11 7.44
C ILE A 140 1.39 20.73 6.96
N PHE A 141 1.18 19.53 6.41
CA PHE A 141 -0.12 19.00 5.97
C PHE A 141 -0.62 17.85 6.88
N PRO A 142 -1.29 18.15 8.01
CA PRO A 142 -1.64 17.17 9.05
C PRO A 142 -2.80 16.21 8.71
N ARG A 143 -3.39 16.25 7.51
CA ARG A 143 -4.74 15.68 7.32
C ARG A 143 -4.84 14.16 7.17
N ASN A 144 -3.76 13.42 6.87
CA ASN A 144 -3.89 12.01 6.46
C ASN A 144 -3.11 10.96 7.26
N CYS A 145 -2.19 11.33 8.15
CA CYS A 145 -1.64 10.38 9.13
C CYS A 145 -2.49 10.38 10.41
N LYS A 146 -3.70 9.79 10.36
CA LYS A 146 -4.39 9.40 11.60
C LYS A 146 -3.74 8.12 12.10
N ILE A 147 -3.09 8.21 13.24
CA ILE A 147 -2.49 7.08 13.98
C ILE A 147 -3.58 6.40 14.78
#